data_AF-A0A7C7JDS0-F1
#
_entry.id   AF-A0A7C7JDS0-F1
#
_cell.length_a   1.000
_cell.length_b   1.000
_cell.length_c   1.000
_cell.angle_alpha   90.00
_cell.angle_beta   90.00
_cell.angle_gamma   90.00
#
_symmetry.space_group_name_H-M   'P 1'
#
loop_
_entity.id
_entity.type
_entity.pdbx_description
1 polymer ?
#
loop_
_entity_poly.entity_id
_entity_poly.type
_entity_poly.pdbx_seq_one_letter_code
_entity_poly.pdbx_strand_id
1 'polypeptide(L)'
;MKLLKTLIFLFSISLFTANSFAQLPDGSIAPDFTLVDENGTTHNLYSLLDEGKTVFIDLFAVWCPPCWTYKQTGAMEDLYVQHGPIDYPGVNANSTNDVMFFAIEADGNDCACLTGSCSSSTEGNWIEGTSYPTICLNAPANLSSNLADDYATWFFWPYIYMICPDKTTTFIGSHANPYSLVGDCVTITDNQGPDFAGTPSLVNVPCDDTNAFNEITASLTDPCTPITLTFVDVNTGLGCGGGDIARTYSAIDGCGNISTFTQTISFTDSTPPIFTSVPSDITIPCDSGLTDFGIAFVSDNCSQVNPTTDVVIVGGPCPEAYEIHRTFTALDDCGNSSSYTQVIFVEASVAVGCPADVDNDGAVTVNDLLAVLSEFGCTTFCQYDLDMDGIIGVTDILDVLAAFGTIC
;
A
#
# COMPACT_ATOMS: atom_id res chain seq x y z
N MET A 1 2.26 -37.87 -58.75
CA MET A 1 1.25 -37.02 -58.07
C MET A 1 1.74 -36.89 -56.63
N LYS A 2 2.43 -35.77 -56.29
CA LYS A 2 1.94 -34.70 -55.38
C LYS A 2 1.46 -35.29 -54.03
N LEU A 3 1.94 -34.95 -52.84
CA LEU A 3 2.42 -33.69 -52.23
C LEU A 3 3.38 -34.08 -51.07
N LEU A 4 4.55 -33.48 -50.84
CA LEU A 4 4.88 -32.09 -50.44
C LEU A 4 4.63 -31.79 -48.94
N LYS A 5 5.75 -31.75 -48.19
CA LYS A 5 6.16 -30.83 -47.10
C LYS A 5 5.24 -30.66 -45.89
N THR A 6 5.81 -30.81 -44.69
CA THR A 6 6.14 -29.69 -43.78
C THR A 6 7.02 -30.23 -42.65
N LEU A 7 8.34 -29.99 -42.73
CA LEU A 7 9.24 -30.20 -41.60
C LEU A 7 9.46 -28.80 -40.99
N ILE A 8 8.79 -28.53 -39.87
CA ILE A 8 8.95 -27.28 -39.12
C ILE A 8 10.29 -27.39 -38.38
N PHE A 9 11.33 -26.77 -38.93
CA PHE A 9 12.56 -26.51 -38.20
C PHE A 9 12.28 -25.32 -37.27
N LEU A 10 12.01 -25.59 -35.99
CA LEU A 10 12.05 -24.55 -34.95
C LEU A 10 13.50 -24.10 -34.80
N PHE A 11 13.86 -23.01 -35.46
CA PHE A 11 15.07 -22.28 -35.15
C PHE A 11 14.77 -21.46 -33.89
N SER A 12 15.06 -22.03 -32.72
CA SER A 12 15.08 -21.27 -31.48
C SER A 12 16.22 -20.26 -31.58
N ILE A 13 15.90 -19.03 -31.99
CA ILE A 13 16.79 -17.89 -31.79
C ILE A 13 16.78 -17.65 -30.28
N SER A 14 17.72 -18.29 -29.60
CA SER A 14 18.12 -17.88 -28.27
C SER A 14 18.64 -16.45 -28.41
N LEU A 15 17.82 -15.46 -28.03
CA LEU A 15 18.35 -14.14 -27.71
C LEU A 15 19.31 -14.36 -26.55
N PHE A 16 20.59 -14.53 -26.87
CA PHE A 16 21.63 -14.15 -25.94
C PHE A 16 21.47 -12.65 -25.76
N THR A 17 20.84 -12.25 -24.65
CA THR A 17 21.10 -10.94 -24.06
C THR A 17 22.59 -10.97 -23.72
N ALA A 18 23.42 -10.50 -24.65
CA ALA A 18 24.75 -10.05 -24.28
C ALA A 18 24.49 -8.92 -23.28
N ASN A 19 24.67 -9.20 -21.99
CA ASN A 19 24.85 -8.14 -21.03
C ASN A 19 26.08 -7.39 -21.54
N SER A 20 25.85 -6.23 -22.17
CA SER A 20 26.91 -5.30 -22.47
C SER A 20 27.40 -4.80 -21.13
N PHE A 21 28.44 -5.44 -20.59
CA PHE A 21 29.16 -4.95 -19.42
C PHE A 21 29.94 -3.73 -19.89
N ALA A 22 29.31 -2.56 -19.76
CA ALA A 22 29.89 -1.27 -20.08
C ALA A 22 30.41 -0.62 -18.79
N GLN A 23 31.45 0.19 -18.92
CA GLN A 23 31.88 1.16 -17.91
C GLN A 23 30.66 1.92 -17.35
N LEU A 24 30.73 2.42 -16.11
CA LEU A 24 29.68 3.29 -15.58
C LEU A 24 29.41 4.43 -16.59
N PRO A 25 28.16 4.60 -17.08
CA PRO A 25 27.83 5.68 -18.00
C PRO A 25 28.08 7.06 -17.39
N ASP A 26 28.51 8.02 -18.21
CA ASP A 26 28.61 9.41 -17.78
C ASP A 26 27.26 9.92 -17.24
N GLY A 27 27.31 10.65 -16.12
CA GLY A 27 26.13 11.14 -15.39
C GLY A 27 25.52 10.12 -14.42
N SER A 28 26.07 8.90 -14.31
CA SER A 28 25.65 7.94 -13.27
C SER A 28 25.97 8.47 -11.87
N ILE A 29 25.21 8.05 -10.87
CA ILE A 29 25.56 8.29 -9.47
C ILE A 29 26.70 7.35 -9.09
N ALA A 30 27.78 7.91 -8.57
CA ALA A 30 28.95 7.20 -8.11
C ALA A 30 28.58 6.22 -6.99
N PRO A 31 28.90 4.92 -7.10
CA PRO A 31 28.83 4.02 -5.97
C PRO A 31 29.71 4.54 -4.82
N ASP A 32 29.12 4.70 -3.64
CA ASP A 32 29.86 5.14 -2.45
C ASP A 32 30.87 4.08 -2.02
N PHE A 33 31.98 4.51 -1.42
CA PHE A 33 32.97 3.63 -0.84
C PHE A 33 33.56 4.21 0.43
N THR A 34 34.01 3.32 1.30
CA THR A 34 34.88 3.66 2.43
C THR A 34 36.11 2.77 2.36
N LEU A 35 37.29 3.36 2.17
CA LEU A 35 38.54 2.65 1.93
C LEU A 35 39.66 3.22 2.80
N VAL A 36 40.66 2.39 3.07
CA VAL A 36 41.86 2.75 3.83
C VAL A 36 43.06 2.77 2.90
N ASP A 37 43.83 3.87 2.90
CA ASP A 37 45.05 4.01 2.11
C ASP A 37 46.26 3.30 2.73
N GLU A 38 47.37 3.24 1.99
CA GLU A 38 48.62 2.61 2.43
C GLU A 38 49.25 3.30 3.67
N ASN A 39 48.81 4.52 4.01
CA ASN A 39 49.23 5.22 5.23
C ASN A 39 48.29 4.94 6.42
N GLY A 40 47.22 4.17 6.23
CA GLY A 40 46.24 3.84 7.25
C GLY A 40 45.12 4.88 7.43
N THR A 41 45.00 5.86 6.53
CA THR A 41 43.96 6.89 6.59
C THR A 41 42.68 6.34 5.95
N THR A 42 41.55 6.50 6.64
CA THR A 42 40.22 6.11 6.12
C THR A 42 39.60 7.28 5.35
N HIS A 43 39.05 6.96 4.18
CA HIS A 43 38.42 7.89 3.26
C HIS A 43 37.02 7.39 2.91
N ASN A 44 36.02 8.27 2.97
CA ASN A 44 34.67 7.99 2.46
C ASN A 44 34.37 8.94 1.30
N LEU A 45 33.93 8.39 0.16
CA LEU A 45 33.68 9.16 -1.05
C LEU A 45 32.62 10.24 -0.79
N TYR A 46 31.45 9.87 -0.28
CA TYR A 46 30.36 10.83 -0.13
C TYR A 46 30.68 11.94 0.87
N SER A 47 31.41 11.64 1.95
CA SER A 47 31.89 12.67 2.89
C SER A 47 32.78 13.71 2.20
N LEU A 48 33.67 13.28 1.30
CA LEU A 48 34.54 14.19 0.54
C LEU A 48 33.75 15.04 -0.46
N LEU A 49 32.75 14.45 -1.11
CA LEU A 49 31.86 15.16 -2.04
C LEU A 49 30.98 16.18 -1.31
N ASP A 50 30.47 15.82 -0.13
CA ASP A 50 29.66 16.70 0.72
C ASP A 50 30.49 17.86 1.31
N GLU A 51 31.82 17.71 1.42
CA GLU A 51 32.77 18.82 1.67
C GLU A 51 32.96 19.76 0.46
N GLY A 52 32.37 19.43 -0.69
CA GLY A 52 32.46 20.19 -1.94
C GLY A 52 33.66 19.87 -2.81
N LYS A 53 34.37 18.76 -2.55
CA LYS A 53 35.52 18.34 -3.37
C LYS A 53 35.06 17.62 -4.63
N THR A 54 35.77 17.85 -5.73
CA THR A 54 35.73 16.96 -6.89
C THR A 54 36.70 15.80 -6.66
N VAL A 55 36.20 14.57 -6.73
CA VAL A 55 37.01 13.37 -6.46
C VAL A 55 37.39 12.71 -7.78
N PHE A 56 38.67 12.44 -7.97
CA PHE A 56 39.17 11.61 -9.06
C PHE A 56 39.57 10.24 -8.50
N ILE A 57 39.20 9.18 -9.20
CA ILE A 57 39.68 7.83 -8.91
C ILE A 57 40.35 7.26 -10.15
N ASP A 58 41.54 6.70 -9.99
CA ASP A 58 42.24 5.90 -11.00
C ASP A 58 42.24 4.45 -10.52
N LEU A 59 41.36 3.64 -11.10
CA LEU A 59 41.29 2.21 -10.87
C LEU A 59 42.26 1.54 -11.85
N PHE A 60 43.33 0.93 -11.33
CA PHE A 60 44.41 0.36 -12.12
C PHE A 60 44.78 -1.06 -11.68
N ALA A 61 45.54 -1.74 -12.54
CA ALA A 61 46.19 -3.01 -12.23
C ALA A 61 47.72 -2.81 -12.24
N VAL A 62 48.44 -3.39 -11.29
CA VAL A 62 49.91 -3.20 -11.16
C VAL A 62 50.73 -3.73 -12.34
N TRP A 63 50.19 -4.69 -13.10
CA TRP A 63 50.81 -5.25 -14.30
C TRP A 63 50.43 -4.53 -15.59
N CYS A 64 49.62 -3.46 -15.52
CA CYS A 64 49.06 -2.79 -16.70
C CYS A 64 50.02 -1.75 -17.30
N PRO A 65 50.57 -1.97 -18.51
CA PRO A 65 51.49 -1.01 -19.12
C PRO A 65 50.84 0.35 -19.50
N PRO A 66 49.60 0.42 -20.02
CA PRO A 66 48.92 1.71 -20.23
C PRO A 66 48.74 2.51 -18.92
N CYS A 67 48.39 1.84 -17.84
CA CYS A 67 48.24 2.44 -16.51
C CYS A 67 49.58 3.01 -16.02
N TRP A 68 50.64 2.22 -16.15
CA TRP A 68 51.98 2.64 -15.76
C TRP A 68 52.49 3.81 -16.61
N THR A 69 52.25 3.76 -17.92
CA THR A 69 52.57 4.85 -18.84
C THR A 69 51.84 6.13 -18.45
N TYR A 70 50.56 6.05 -18.09
CA TYR A 70 49.79 7.20 -17.66
C TYR A 70 50.28 7.76 -16.33
N LYS A 71 50.56 6.92 -15.32
CA LYS A 71 51.20 7.33 -14.06
C LYS A 71 52.48 8.16 -14.33
N GLN A 72 53.33 7.67 -15.23
CA GLN A 72 54.60 8.33 -15.55
C GLN A 72 54.45 9.70 -16.21
N THR A 73 53.27 10.04 -16.75
CA THR A 73 53.04 11.39 -17.30
C THR A 73 53.04 12.46 -16.21
N GLY A 74 52.75 12.08 -14.95
CA GLY A 74 52.61 13.02 -13.85
C GLY A 74 51.28 13.78 -13.82
N ALA A 75 50.35 13.53 -14.75
CA ALA A 75 49.11 14.32 -14.86
C ALA A 75 48.27 14.34 -13.57
N MET A 76 48.15 13.19 -12.89
CA MET A 76 47.45 13.09 -11.60
C MET A 76 48.27 13.59 -10.41
N GLU A 77 49.60 13.49 -10.47
CA GLU A 77 50.49 14.08 -9.46
C GLU A 77 50.40 15.61 -9.52
N ASP A 78 50.47 16.19 -10.72
CA ASP A 78 50.34 17.63 -10.95
C ASP A 78 48.97 18.16 -10.49
N LEU A 79 47.90 17.40 -10.76
CA LEU A 79 46.55 17.67 -10.24
C LEU A 79 46.57 17.72 -8.71
N TYR A 80 47.05 16.65 -8.08
CA TYR A 80 46.97 16.51 -6.62
C TYR A 80 47.86 17.51 -5.89
N VAL A 81 49.09 17.74 -6.37
CA VAL A 81 50.01 18.72 -5.78
C VAL A 81 49.45 20.14 -5.85
N GLN A 82 48.71 20.49 -6.90
CA GLN A 82 48.17 21.83 -7.09
C GLN A 82 46.77 22.04 -6.49
N HIS A 83 45.97 20.97 -6.33
CA HIS A 83 44.55 21.08 -6.01
C HIS A 83 44.08 20.19 -4.86
N GLY A 84 44.93 19.26 -4.41
CA GLY A 84 44.67 18.35 -3.29
C GLY A 84 44.65 19.05 -1.92
N PRO A 85 44.40 18.30 -0.84
CA PRO A 85 44.32 18.88 0.49
C PRO A 85 45.66 19.42 1.02
N ILE A 86 45.66 20.64 1.55
CA ILE A 86 46.89 21.39 1.94
C ILE A 86 47.71 20.66 3.02
N ASP A 87 47.07 19.84 3.83
CA ASP A 87 47.67 19.06 4.90
C ASP A 87 48.30 17.74 4.42
N TYR A 88 48.12 17.36 3.15
CA TYR A 88 48.75 16.17 2.60
C TYR A 88 50.22 16.38 2.23
N PRO A 89 51.10 15.39 2.51
CA PRO A 89 52.52 15.47 2.13
C PRO A 89 52.69 15.70 0.62
N GLY A 90 53.51 16.69 0.25
CA GLY A 90 53.82 17.00 -1.16
C GLY A 90 52.85 17.98 -1.83
N VAL A 91 51.71 18.28 -1.22
CA VAL A 91 50.76 19.27 -1.75
C VAL A 91 51.27 20.70 -1.53
N ASN A 92 51.04 21.57 -2.52
CA ASN A 92 51.46 22.96 -2.50
C ASN A 92 50.68 23.75 -1.44
N ALA A 93 51.38 24.63 -0.71
CA ALA A 93 50.76 25.52 0.27
C ALA A 93 49.69 26.46 -0.33
N ASN A 94 49.74 26.71 -1.65
CA ASN A 94 48.76 27.51 -2.38
C ASN A 94 47.71 26.65 -3.10
N SER A 95 47.53 25.40 -2.69
CA SER A 95 46.52 24.52 -3.28
C SER A 95 45.12 25.11 -3.19
N THR A 96 44.29 24.83 -4.20
CA THR A 96 42.86 25.18 -4.19
C THR A 96 42.06 24.36 -3.17
N ASN A 97 42.56 23.18 -2.77
CA ASN A 97 41.91 22.27 -1.80
C ASN A 97 40.49 21.84 -2.22
N ASP A 98 40.20 21.85 -3.52
CA ASP A 98 38.91 21.52 -4.13
C ASP A 98 38.92 20.13 -4.79
N VAL A 99 40.06 19.41 -4.77
CA VAL A 99 40.21 18.08 -5.36
C VAL A 99 40.64 17.05 -4.31
N MET A 100 40.19 15.82 -4.49
CA MET A 100 40.81 14.63 -3.91
C MET A 100 41.12 13.62 -5.02
N PHE A 101 42.25 12.94 -4.95
CA PHE A 101 42.60 11.89 -5.93
C PHE A 101 42.99 10.60 -5.21
N PHE A 102 42.52 9.47 -5.72
CA PHE A 102 42.89 8.14 -5.27
C PHE A 102 43.43 7.31 -6.43
N ALA A 103 44.64 6.76 -6.26
CA ALA A 103 45.13 5.67 -7.09
C ALA A 103 44.78 4.35 -6.41
N ILE A 104 43.92 3.53 -7.03
CA ILE A 104 43.37 2.31 -6.44
C ILE A 104 43.78 1.10 -7.26
N GLU A 105 44.55 0.20 -6.67
CA GLU A 105 44.79 -1.13 -7.22
C GLU A 105 43.51 -1.96 -7.05
N ALA A 106 42.86 -2.24 -8.18
CA ALA A 106 41.53 -2.84 -8.22
C ALA A 106 41.48 -4.22 -8.90
N ASP A 107 42.61 -4.74 -9.38
CA ASP A 107 42.70 -6.09 -9.98
C ASP A 107 42.92 -7.19 -8.93
N GLY A 108 43.07 -6.81 -7.65
CA GLY A 108 43.15 -7.75 -6.53
C GLY A 108 44.51 -8.42 -6.40
N ASN A 109 45.58 -7.80 -6.92
CA ASN A 109 46.93 -8.29 -6.71
C ASN A 109 47.38 -8.13 -5.24
N ASP A 110 48.50 -8.77 -4.90
CA ASP A 110 49.10 -8.58 -3.57
C ASP A 110 49.57 -7.13 -3.43
N CYS A 111 49.22 -6.46 -2.32
CA CYS A 111 49.58 -5.06 -2.09
C CYS A 111 51.09 -4.80 -2.09
N ALA A 112 51.92 -5.83 -1.83
CA ALA A 112 53.37 -5.73 -2.01
C ALA A 112 53.78 -5.38 -3.46
N CYS A 113 52.92 -5.60 -4.45
CA CYS A 113 53.18 -5.23 -5.85
C CYS A 113 53.22 -3.73 -6.07
N LEU A 114 52.57 -2.93 -5.23
CA LEU A 114 52.63 -1.48 -5.30
C LEU A 114 54.05 -0.96 -5.09
N THR A 115 54.88 -1.66 -4.32
CA THR A 115 56.29 -1.28 -4.08
C THR A 115 57.30 -2.06 -4.92
N GLY A 116 56.84 -2.90 -5.86
CA GLY A 116 57.75 -3.77 -6.63
C GLY A 116 58.19 -5.04 -5.90
N SER A 117 57.63 -5.34 -4.72
CA SER A 117 58.15 -6.37 -3.81
C SER A 117 57.42 -7.72 -3.88
N CYS A 118 56.43 -7.86 -4.78
CA CYS A 118 55.62 -9.07 -4.86
C CYS A 118 56.22 -10.15 -5.80
N SER A 119 55.64 -11.34 -5.74
CA SER A 119 55.99 -12.45 -6.63
C SER A 119 55.33 -12.40 -8.02
N SER A 120 54.28 -11.60 -8.19
CA SER A 120 53.61 -11.35 -9.47
C SER A 120 54.30 -10.24 -10.27
N SER A 121 53.99 -10.13 -11.56
CA SER A 121 54.49 -9.05 -12.41
C SER A 121 53.91 -7.70 -11.98
N THR A 122 54.75 -6.70 -11.81
CA THR A 122 54.39 -5.29 -11.64
C THR A 122 55.29 -4.45 -12.54
N GLU A 123 54.73 -3.40 -13.13
CA GLU A 123 55.46 -2.52 -14.05
C GLU A 123 56.53 -1.68 -13.33
N GLY A 124 56.37 -1.45 -12.02
CA GLY A 124 57.36 -0.74 -11.21
C GLY A 124 56.88 -0.40 -9.80
N ASN A 125 57.45 0.65 -9.23
CA ASN A 125 57.05 1.19 -7.93
C ASN A 125 55.95 2.25 -8.11
N TRP A 126 54.74 1.90 -7.71
CA TRP A 126 53.53 2.70 -7.86
C TRP A 126 53.39 3.78 -6.78
N ILE A 127 54.10 3.66 -5.65
CA ILE A 127 54.03 4.59 -4.52
C ILE A 127 55.23 5.57 -4.53
N GLU A 128 56.33 5.19 -5.17
CA GLU A 128 57.49 6.07 -5.24
C GLU A 128 57.18 7.34 -6.04
N GLY A 129 57.46 8.48 -5.39
CA GLY A 129 57.31 9.81 -5.97
C GLY A 129 55.89 10.33 -6.07
N THR A 130 54.92 9.70 -5.41
CA THR A 130 53.51 10.14 -5.42
C THR A 130 53.15 10.86 -4.12
N SER A 131 52.42 11.97 -4.25
CA SER A 131 51.90 12.75 -3.10
C SER A 131 50.47 12.36 -2.72
N TYR A 132 49.76 11.67 -3.61
CA TYR A 132 48.38 11.24 -3.43
C TYR A 132 48.25 9.90 -2.69
N PRO A 133 47.09 9.65 -2.04
CA PRO A 133 46.76 8.35 -1.48
C PRO A 133 46.75 7.26 -2.54
N THR A 134 47.48 6.19 -2.24
CA THR A 134 47.38 4.92 -2.95
C THR A 134 46.61 3.94 -2.07
N ILE A 135 45.69 3.17 -2.67
CA ILE A 135 44.88 2.18 -1.98
C ILE A 135 45.04 0.83 -2.69
N CYS A 136 45.21 -0.24 -1.90
CA CYS A 136 45.10 -1.62 -2.38
C CYS A 136 43.78 -2.26 -1.92
N LEU A 137 42.94 -2.74 -2.84
CA LEU A 137 41.68 -3.41 -2.46
C LEU A 137 41.89 -4.75 -1.75
N ASN A 138 43.01 -5.43 -2.01
CA ASN A 138 43.37 -6.68 -1.36
C ASN A 138 44.03 -6.48 0.03
N ALA A 139 44.15 -5.23 0.50
CA ALA A 139 44.63 -4.96 1.85
C ALA A 139 43.58 -5.44 2.88
N PRO A 140 43.99 -5.95 4.06
CA PRO A 140 43.04 -6.48 5.06
C PRO A 140 41.91 -5.51 5.46
N ALA A 141 42.17 -4.21 5.44
CA ALA A 141 41.19 -3.18 5.75
C ALA A 141 40.12 -2.97 4.66
N ASN A 142 40.39 -3.42 3.43
CA ASN A 142 39.57 -3.16 2.24
C ASN A 142 38.92 -4.44 1.66
N LEU A 143 39.19 -5.62 2.23
CA LEU A 143 38.70 -6.91 1.72
C LEU A 143 37.17 -7.05 1.61
N SER A 144 36.41 -6.21 2.31
CA SER A 144 34.94 -6.18 2.20
C SER A 144 34.42 -5.28 1.08
N SER A 145 35.29 -4.57 0.38
CA SER A 145 34.92 -3.68 -0.72
C SER A 145 34.66 -4.47 -2.00
N ASN A 146 33.59 -4.10 -2.71
CA ASN A 146 33.28 -4.59 -4.05
C ASN A 146 33.53 -3.50 -5.11
N LEU A 147 34.40 -2.52 -4.84
CA LEU A 147 34.58 -1.32 -5.68
C LEU A 147 34.82 -1.65 -7.17
N ALA A 148 35.64 -2.66 -7.47
CA ALA A 148 35.92 -3.08 -8.84
C ALA A 148 34.64 -3.51 -9.59
N ASP A 149 33.74 -4.21 -8.90
CA ASP A 149 32.46 -4.64 -9.43
C ASP A 149 31.51 -3.45 -9.58
N ASP A 150 31.44 -2.61 -8.56
CA ASP A 150 30.57 -1.42 -8.48
C ASP A 150 30.88 -0.42 -9.59
N TYR A 151 32.16 -0.24 -9.92
CA TYR A 151 32.63 0.63 -11.02
C TYR A 151 32.84 -0.11 -12.35
N ALA A 152 32.44 -1.38 -12.43
CA ALA A 152 32.46 -2.21 -13.63
C ALA A 152 33.84 -2.36 -14.31
N THR A 153 34.93 -2.56 -13.56
CA THR A 153 36.31 -2.53 -14.08
C THR A 153 36.79 -3.81 -14.80
N TRP A 154 35.93 -4.47 -15.57
CA TRP A 154 36.14 -5.88 -15.98
C TRP A 154 36.95 -6.12 -17.27
N PHE A 155 37.23 -5.10 -18.07
CA PHE A 155 37.62 -5.29 -19.49
C PHE A 155 38.91 -4.59 -19.92
N PHE A 156 39.23 -3.44 -19.37
CA PHE A 156 40.40 -2.66 -19.74
C PHE A 156 40.92 -1.89 -18.55
N TRP A 157 42.16 -1.42 -18.61
CA TRP A 157 42.77 -0.65 -17.54
C TRP A 157 43.63 0.46 -18.17
N PRO A 158 43.67 1.68 -17.60
CA PRO A 158 43.01 2.11 -16.36
C PRO A 158 41.54 2.55 -16.58
N TYR A 159 40.76 2.54 -15.50
CA TYR A 159 39.47 3.23 -15.43
C TYR A 159 39.61 4.48 -14.57
N ILE A 160 39.46 5.65 -15.19
CA ILE A 160 39.64 6.91 -14.50
C ILE A 160 38.35 7.70 -14.55
N TYR A 161 37.79 7.97 -13.37
CA TYR A 161 36.55 8.72 -13.19
C TYR A 161 36.81 10.04 -12.49
N MET A 162 36.14 11.08 -12.96
CA MET A 162 35.89 12.32 -12.22
C MET A 162 34.50 12.21 -11.58
N ILE A 163 34.39 12.58 -10.31
CA ILE A 163 33.16 12.51 -9.52
C ILE A 163 32.90 13.90 -8.95
N CYS A 164 31.79 14.51 -9.35
CA CYS A 164 31.43 15.85 -8.93
C CYS A 164 30.73 15.85 -7.55
N PRO A 165 30.66 17.00 -6.85
CA PRO A 165 30.02 17.09 -5.53
C PRO A 165 28.57 16.60 -5.48
N ASP A 166 27.84 16.67 -6.61
CA ASP A 166 26.49 16.11 -6.78
C ASP A 166 26.46 14.58 -6.97
N LYS A 167 27.60 13.91 -6.76
CA LYS A 167 27.81 12.46 -6.85
C LYS A 167 27.75 11.93 -8.28
N THR A 168 27.70 12.78 -9.31
CA THR A 168 27.70 12.34 -10.71
C THR A 168 29.11 11.96 -11.18
N THR A 169 29.22 10.85 -11.92
CA THR A 169 30.48 10.35 -12.47
C THR A 169 30.66 10.72 -13.93
N THR A 170 31.88 11.04 -14.34
CA THR A 170 32.29 11.14 -15.75
C THR A 170 33.54 10.29 -15.96
N PHE A 171 33.52 9.40 -16.95
CA PHE A 171 34.71 8.65 -17.35
C PHE A 171 35.64 9.56 -18.16
N ILE A 172 36.84 9.83 -17.64
CA ILE A 172 37.78 10.78 -18.25
C ILE A 172 38.95 10.11 -18.97
N GLY A 173 39.17 8.81 -18.70
CA GLY A 173 40.34 8.08 -19.19
C GLY A 173 41.68 8.77 -18.85
N SER A 174 42.69 8.53 -19.67
CA SER A 174 44.06 9.07 -19.49
C SER A 174 44.20 10.53 -19.94
N HIS A 175 43.43 11.44 -19.35
CA HIS A 175 43.39 12.86 -19.72
C HIS A 175 44.68 13.60 -19.30
N ALA A 176 45.30 14.37 -20.19
CA ALA A 176 46.60 15.00 -19.92
C ALA A 176 46.56 16.17 -18.90
N ASN A 177 45.39 16.79 -18.71
CA ASN A 177 45.17 17.85 -17.71
C ASN A 177 43.80 17.66 -17.05
N PRO A 178 43.64 16.73 -16.10
CA PRO A 178 42.34 16.40 -15.51
C PRO A 178 41.65 17.61 -14.85
N TYR A 179 42.42 18.55 -14.29
CA TYR A 179 41.85 19.73 -13.61
C TYR A 179 41.02 20.61 -14.54
N SER A 180 41.29 20.62 -15.85
CA SER A 180 40.47 21.42 -16.79
C SER A 180 39.03 20.97 -16.88
N LEU A 181 38.71 19.75 -16.41
CA LEU A 181 37.36 19.18 -16.39
C LEU A 181 36.59 19.54 -15.11
N VAL A 182 37.26 20.04 -14.06
CA VAL A 182 36.60 20.38 -12.79
C VAL A 182 35.54 21.48 -12.99
N GLY A 183 35.72 22.37 -13.96
CA GLY A 183 34.73 23.38 -14.32
C GLY A 183 33.43 22.82 -14.91
N ASP A 184 33.43 21.55 -15.34
CA ASP A 184 32.23 20.85 -15.81
C ASP A 184 31.39 20.32 -14.64
N CYS A 185 31.97 20.25 -13.42
CA CYS A 185 31.21 20.00 -12.20
C CYS A 185 30.38 21.23 -11.84
N VAL A 186 29.10 21.23 -12.22
CA VAL A 186 28.16 22.27 -11.84
C VAL A 186 27.86 22.14 -10.35
N THR A 187 28.32 23.09 -9.54
CA THR A 187 27.86 23.20 -8.16
C THR A 187 26.42 23.69 -8.16
N ILE A 188 25.45 22.79 -8.03
CA ILE A 188 24.07 23.20 -7.76
C ILE A 188 24.05 23.72 -6.32
N THR A 189 23.80 25.02 -6.17
CA THR A 189 23.56 25.65 -4.87
C THR A 189 22.06 25.73 -4.68
N ASP A 190 21.52 24.82 -3.86
CA ASP A 190 20.12 24.82 -3.46
C ASP A 190 20.00 24.91 -1.94
N ASN A 191 19.11 25.78 -1.47
CA ASN A 191 18.78 25.96 -0.07
C ASN A 191 17.28 25.75 0.22
N GLN A 192 16.54 25.26 -0.77
CA GLN A 192 15.12 24.94 -0.68
C GLN A 192 14.96 23.43 -0.74
N GLY A 193 14.04 22.89 0.05
CA GLY A 193 13.71 21.46 -0.04
C GLY A 193 12.78 21.16 -1.21
N PRO A 194 12.56 19.86 -1.51
CA PRO A 194 11.75 19.43 -2.64
C PRO A 194 10.37 20.08 -2.71
N ASP A 195 9.96 20.49 -3.91
CA ASP A 195 8.68 21.14 -4.17
C ASP A 195 7.58 20.10 -4.45
N PHE A 196 6.53 20.12 -3.65
CA PHE A 196 5.35 19.25 -3.76
C PHE A 196 4.22 19.85 -4.63
N ALA A 197 4.48 20.89 -5.43
CA ALA A 197 3.45 21.55 -6.26
C ALA A 197 2.66 20.59 -7.19
N GLY A 198 3.26 19.46 -7.58
CA GLY A 198 2.59 18.42 -8.38
C GLY A 198 1.70 17.48 -7.55
N THR A 199 1.76 17.52 -6.23
CA THR A 199 1.03 16.63 -5.33
C THR A 199 -0.34 17.21 -4.95
N PRO A 200 -1.45 16.50 -5.21
CA PRO A 200 -2.77 16.98 -4.82
C PRO A 200 -2.94 16.96 -3.30
N SER A 201 -3.60 17.99 -2.75
CA SER A 201 -3.88 18.08 -1.30
C SER A 201 -5.03 17.18 -0.85
N LEU A 202 -5.90 16.75 -1.77
CA LEU A 202 -7.02 15.84 -1.54
C LEU A 202 -7.07 14.78 -2.64
N VAL A 203 -7.23 13.53 -2.25
CA VAL A 203 -7.50 12.40 -3.14
C VAL A 203 -8.74 11.67 -2.65
N ASN A 204 -9.67 11.37 -3.55
CA ASN A 204 -10.87 10.59 -3.24
C ASN A 204 -10.68 9.16 -3.73
N VAL A 205 -10.95 8.19 -2.86
CA VAL A 205 -10.74 6.77 -3.14
C VAL A 205 -12.02 5.98 -2.81
N PRO A 206 -12.51 5.12 -3.71
CA PRO A 206 -13.55 4.16 -3.34
C PRO A 206 -13.07 3.26 -2.21
N CYS A 207 -13.85 3.12 -1.15
CA CYS A 207 -13.50 2.34 0.04
C CYS A 207 -13.29 0.84 -0.24
N ASP A 208 -13.83 0.32 -1.34
CA ASP A 208 -13.64 -1.04 -1.82
C ASP A 208 -12.49 -1.20 -2.84
N ASP A 209 -11.82 -0.12 -3.22
CA ASP A 209 -10.72 -0.13 -4.18
C ASP A 209 -9.35 0.00 -3.50
N THR A 210 -8.85 -1.15 -3.04
CA THR A 210 -7.49 -1.25 -2.47
C THR A 210 -6.38 -0.88 -3.45
N ASN A 211 -6.59 -1.01 -4.76
CA ASN A 211 -5.57 -0.65 -5.74
C ASN A 211 -5.46 0.87 -5.86
N ALA A 212 -6.60 1.57 -5.95
CA ALA A 212 -6.62 3.02 -5.97
C ALA A 212 -5.94 3.63 -4.72
N PHE A 213 -6.08 3.01 -3.54
CA PHE A 213 -5.36 3.41 -2.33
C PHE A 213 -3.83 3.19 -2.44
N ASN A 214 -3.41 2.04 -2.95
CA ASN A 214 -1.99 1.68 -3.08
C ASN A 214 -1.25 2.48 -4.17
N GLU A 215 -1.97 3.02 -5.14
CA GLU A 215 -1.40 3.83 -6.23
C GLU A 215 -1.25 5.32 -5.86
N ILE A 216 -1.68 5.74 -4.67
CA ILE A 216 -1.50 7.10 -4.18
C ILE A 216 0.00 7.41 -4.03
N THR A 217 0.46 8.37 -4.83
CA THR A 217 1.85 8.83 -4.86
C THR A 217 1.93 10.35 -4.69
N ALA A 218 3.12 10.83 -4.31
CA ALA A 218 3.47 12.24 -4.38
C ALA A 218 4.25 12.53 -5.66
N SER A 219 3.98 13.68 -6.26
CA SER A 219 4.76 14.23 -7.36
C SER A 219 5.50 15.46 -6.88
N LEU A 220 6.83 15.38 -6.92
CA LEU A 220 7.74 16.39 -6.42
C LEU A 220 8.93 16.54 -7.36
N THR A 221 9.51 17.74 -7.37
CA THR A 221 10.68 18.08 -8.18
C THR A 221 11.65 18.90 -7.37
N ASP A 222 12.94 18.71 -7.66
CA ASP A 222 14.02 19.47 -7.04
C ASP A 222 15.24 19.45 -7.99
N PRO A 223 16.00 20.56 -8.13
CA PRO A 223 17.23 20.57 -8.93
C PRO A 223 18.38 19.79 -8.26
N CYS A 224 18.37 19.58 -6.95
CA CYS A 224 19.34 18.75 -6.23
C CYS A 224 18.87 17.29 -6.13
N THR A 225 19.45 16.43 -6.97
CA THR A 225 19.14 14.99 -6.98
C THR A 225 20.26 14.16 -6.33
N PRO A 226 19.98 12.94 -5.81
CA PRO A 226 18.70 12.23 -5.76
C PRO A 226 17.77 12.73 -4.64
N ILE A 227 16.46 12.56 -4.82
CA ILE A 227 15.45 12.85 -3.80
C ILE A 227 15.05 11.55 -3.09
N THR A 228 15.11 11.54 -1.77
CA THR A 228 14.58 10.44 -0.93
C THR A 228 13.23 10.84 -0.35
N LEU A 229 12.19 10.04 -0.59
CA LEU A 229 10.82 10.29 -0.14
C LEU A 229 10.37 9.22 0.87
N THR A 230 9.75 9.66 1.96
CA THR A 230 9.08 8.81 2.95
C THR A 230 7.69 9.36 3.27
N PHE A 231 6.80 8.55 3.83
CA PHE A 231 5.50 9.01 4.31
C PHE A 231 5.03 8.27 5.56
N VAL A 232 4.11 8.89 6.28
CA VAL A 232 3.40 8.32 7.42
C VAL A 232 1.90 8.59 7.30
N ASP A 233 1.09 7.60 7.65
CA ASP A 233 -0.37 7.67 7.60
C ASP A 233 -0.96 7.79 9.01
N VAL A 234 -1.93 8.69 9.16
CA VAL A 234 -2.70 8.87 10.40
C VAL A 234 -4.18 8.87 10.07
N ASN A 235 -4.95 8.03 10.75
CA ASN A 235 -6.41 8.05 10.65
C ASN A 235 -6.96 9.32 11.30
N THR A 236 -7.76 10.08 10.56
CA THR A 236 -8.32 11.36 10.99
C THR A 236 -9.83 11.34 11.22
N GLY A 237 -10.52 10.24 10.93
CA GLY A 237 -11.88 10.01 11.44
C GLY A 237 -13.01 10.79 10.75
N LEU A 238 -12.81 11.35 9.55
CA LEU A 238 -13.77 12.28 8.92
C LEU A 238 -14.34 11.84 7.55
N GLY A 239 -14.45 10.53 7.31
CA GLY A 239 -15.03 9.96 6.07
C GLY A 239 -15.98 8.80 6.38
N CYS A 240 -16.62 8.29 5.34
CA CYS A 240 -17.41 7.06 5.36
C CYS A 240 -16.75 5.94 6.19
N GLY A 241 -17.49 5.29 7.08
CA GLY A 241 -17.04 4.03 7.69
C GLY A 241 -15.85 4.08 8.64
N GLY A 242 -15.44 5.24 9.17
CA GLY A 242 -14.40 5.32 10.22
C GLY A 242 -13.20 6.23 9.93
N GLY A 243 -13.19 6.94 8.79
CA GLY A 243 -12.39 8.16 8.67
C GLY A 243 -11.46 8.30 7.47
N ASP A 244 -11.27 9.54 7.03
CA ASP A 244 -10.20 9.94 6.12
C ASP A 244 -8.80 9.68 6.71
N ILE A 245 -7.81 9.49 5.84
CA ILE A 245 -6.39 9.36 6.22
C ILE A 245 -5.66 10.67 5.89
N ALA A 246 -4.86 11.17 6.85
CA ALA A 246 -3.84 12.17 6.58
C ALA A 246 -2.50 11.48 6.33
N ARG A 247 -2.02 11.55 5.08
CA ARG A 247 -0.70 11.06 4.68
C ARG A 247 0.28 12.23 4.69
N THR A 248 1.29 12.17 5.53
CA THR A 248 2.35 13.20 5.58
C THR A 248 3.62 12.67 4.93
N TYR A 249 3.99 13.29 3.82
CA TYR A 249 5.24 13.06 3.10
C TYR A 249 6.39 13.87 3.72
N SER A 250 7.58 13.28 3.76
CA SER A 250 8.84 13.94 4.09
C SER A 250 9.85 13.58 3.02
N ALA A 251 10.39 14.61 2.35
CA ALA A 251 11.39 14.45 1.29
C ALA A 251 12.69 15.19 1.65
N ILE A 252 13.82 14.56 1.34
CA ILE A 252 15.16 15.15 1.42
C ILE A 252 15.81 15.10 0.05
N ASP A 253 16.35 16.24 -0.41
CA ASP A 253 17.04 16.36 -1.70
C ASP A 253 18.52 15.91 -1.61
N GLY A 254 19.24 15.98 -2.74
CA GLY A 254 20.66 15.64 -2.80
C GLY A 254 21.60 16.63 -2.09
N CYS A 255 21.09 17.81 -1.73
CA CYS A 255 21.79 18.91 -1.08
C CYS A 255 21.51 18.99 0.43
N GLY A 256 20.68 18.08 0.96
CA GLY A 256 20.32 17.96 2.37
C GLY A 256 19.12 18.82 2.81
N ASN A 257 18.43 19.50 1.89
CA ASN A 257 17.25 20.30 2.21
C ASN A 257 16.01 19.40 2.37
N ILE A 258 15.13 19.76 3.31
CA ILE A 258 13.98 18.93 3.70
C ILE A 258 12.68 19.72 3.51
N SER A 259 11.69 19.06 2.91
CA SER A 259 10.31 19.55 2.78
C SER A 259 9.30 18.49 3.25
N THR A 260 8.16 18.95 3.76
CA THR A 260 7.04 18.09 4.16
C THR A 260 5.74 18.53 3.51
N PHE A 261 4.88 17.57 3.19
CA PHE A 261 3.55 17.84 2.62
C PHE A 261 2.51 16.90 3.20
N THR A 262 1.35 17.43 3.63
CA THR A 262 0.23 16.61 4.12
C THR A 262 -0.87 16.55 3.06
N GLN A 263 -1.19 15.34 2.64
CA GLN A 263 -2.29 15.00 1.75
C GLN A 263 -3.44 14.40 2.56
N THR A 264 -4.67 14.80 2.25
CA THR A 264 -5.88 14.16 2.77
C THR A 264 -6.36 13.10 1.76
N ILE A 265 -6.61 11.89 2.24
CA ILE A 265 -7.17 10.79 1.47
C ILE A 265 -8.57 10.56 2.02
N SER A 266 -9.59 10.86 1.21
CA SER A 266 -10.98 10.71 1.58
C SER A 266 -11.60 9.48 0.94
N PHE A 267 -12.36 8.73 1.72
CA PHE A 267 -13.03 7.55 1.25
C PHE A 267 -14.46 7.86 0.82
N THR A 268 -14.83 7.39 -0.37
CA THR A 268 -16.15 7.59 -0.96
C THR A 268 -16.83 6.27 -1.18
N ASP A 269 -18.14 6.23 -0.95
CA ASP A 269 -19.01 5.12 -1.32
C ASP A 269 -20.20 5.66 -2.12
N SER A 270 -20.62 4.90 -3.13
CA SER A 270 -21.82 5.20 -3.93
C SER A 270 -22.72 3.98 -4.14
N THR A 271 -22.36 2.85 -3.55
CA THR A 271 -23.08 1.59 -3.69
C THR A 271 -24.02 1.39 -2.50
N PRO A 272 -25.34 1.27 -2.71
CA PRO A 272 -26.26 1.00 -1.61
C PRO A 272 -26.03 -0.38 -0.98
N PRO A 273 -26.39 -0.54 0.31
CA PRO A 273 -26.36 -1.84 0.98
C PRO A 273 -27.22 -2.89 0.27
N ILE A 274 -26.80 -4.14 0.30
CA ILE A 274 -27.48 -5.27 -0.33
C ILE A 274 -28.07 -6.20 0.72
N PHE A 275 -29.37 -6.48 0.62
CA PHE A 275 -30.01 -7.52 1.41
C PHE A 275 -29.58 -8.91 0.93
N THR A 276 -28.83 -9.63 1.75
CA THR A 276 -28.31 -10.98 1.45
C THR A 276 -29.32 -12.07 1.77
N SER A 277 -30.21 -11.80 2.72
CA SER A 277 -31.34 -12.67 3.06
C SER A 277 -32.48 -11.83 3.62
N VAL A 278 -33.69 -12.14 3.20
CA VAL A 278 -34.92 -11.45 3.62
C VAL A 278 -35.96 -12.49 4.02
N PRO A 279 -36.84 -12.18 4.99
CA PRO A 279 -37.93 -13.06 5.34
C PRO A 279 -38.98 -13.06 4.23
N SER A 280 -39.56 -14.23 3.92
CA SER A 280 -40.64 -14.34 2.95
C SER A 280 -41.96 -13.81 3.50
N ASP A 281 -42.88 -13.46 2.62
CA ASP A 281 -44.27 -13.21 2.98
C ASP A 281 -44.88 -14.46 3.65
N ILE A 282 -45.76 -14.25 4.63
CA ILE A 282 -46.40 -15.34 5.38
C ILE A 282 -47.89 -15.06 5.55
N THR A 283 -48.66 -16.13 5.78
CA THR A 283 -50.10 -16.06 6.05
C THR A 283 -50.36 -16.71 7.41
N ILE A 284 -51.12 -16.00 8.26
CA ILE A 284 -51.30 -16.36 9.67
C ILE A 284 -52.78 -16.19 10.02
N PRO A 285 -53.38 -17.10 10.80
CA PRO A 285 -54.75 -16.91 11.25
C PRO A 285 -54.81 -15.85 12.36
N CYS A 286 -55.94 -15.14 12.40
CA CYS A 286 -56.22 -14.05 13.34
C CYS A 286 -56.08 -14.40 14.84
N ASP A 287 -56.22 -15.67 15.20
CA ASP A 287 -56.11 -16.20 16.57
C ASP A 287 -54.72 -16.77 16.92
N SER A 288 -53.77 -16.75 15.98
CA SER A 288 -52.41 -17.24 16.25
C SER A 288 -51.49 -16.16 16.82
N GLY A 289 -50.96 -16.44 18.01
CA GLY A 289 -49.80 -15.73 18.53
C GLY A 289 -48.52 -16.26 17.89
N LEU A 290 -48.01 -15.60 16.85
CA LEU A 290 -46.67 -15.90 16.32
C LEU A 290 -45.60 -15.10 17.04
N THR A 291 -44.47 -15.76 17.32
CA THR A 291 -43.34 -15.18 18.05
C THR A 291 -42.12 -14.91 17.18
N ASP A 292 -42.13 -15.36 15.91
CA ASP A 292 -41.03 -15.15 14.96
C ASP A 292 -41.55 -14.79 13.57
N PHE A 293 -41.21 -13.59 13.10
CA PHE A 293 -41.54 -13.06 11.78
C PHE A 293 -40.33 -13.06 10.83
N GLY A 294 -39.19 -13.62 11.28
CA GLY A 294 -37.93 -13.58 10.58
C GLY A 294 -37.20 -12.23 10.68
N ILE A 295 -35.91 -12.29 10.36
CA ILE A 295 -34.98 -11.15 10.33
C ILE A 295 -34.40 -10.99 8.92
N ALA A 296 -34.03 -9.76 8.57
CA ALA A 296 -33.32 -9.47 7.33
C ALA A 296 -31.81 -9.32 7.61
N PHE A 297 -30.99 -9.88 6.73
CA PHE A 297 -29.54 -9.73 6.75
C PHE A 297 -29.13 -8.82 5.59
N VAL A 298 -28.22 -7.90 5.88
CA VAL A 298 -27.69 -6.92 4.93
C VAL A 298 -26.17 -6.97 4.96
N SER A 299 -25.54 -6.70 3.83
CA SER A 299 -24.11 -6.47 3.72
C SER A 299 -23.85 -5.26 2.85
N ASP A 300 -22.73 -4.61 3.10
CA ASP A 300 -22.24 -3.47 2.33
C ASP A 300 -20.74 -3.65 2.08
N ASN A 301 -20.22 -3.10 0.98
CA ASN A 301 -18.81 -3.24 0.60
C ASN A 301 -17.87 -2.33 1.40
N CYS A 302 -18.39 -1.27 2.02
CA CYS A 302 -17.61 -0.22 2.64
C CYS A 302 -17.89 -0.03 4.13
N SER A 303 -19.06 -0.46 4.60
CA SER A 303 -19.52 -0.22 5.96
C SER A 303 -20.17 -1.44 6.59
N GLN A 304 -20.30 -1.42 7.92
CA GLN A 304 -21.13 -2.39 8.62
C GLN A 304 -22.53 -1.80 8.80
N VAL A 305 -23.52 -2.40 8.15
CA VAL A 305 -24.90 -1.89 8.16
C VAL A 305 -25.81 -2.77 8.99
N ASN A 306 -26.70 -2.15 9.77
CA ASN A 306 -27.78 -2.83 10.47
C ASN A 306 -29.13 -2.28 9.97
N PRO A 307 -30.05 -3.11 9.44
CA PRO A 307 -31.31 -2.64 8.90
C PRO A 307 -32.25 -2.23 10.04
N THR A 308 -32.91 -1.09 9.87
CA THR A 308 -34.06 -0.67 10.69
C THR A 308 -35.33 -1.32 10.18
N THR A 309 -36.38 -1.38 11.01
CA THR A 309 -37.67 -1.98 10.62
C THR A 309 -38.82 -1.07 11.00
N ASP A 310 -39.62 -0.69 10.00
CA ASP A 310 -40.88 0.02 10.16
C ASP A 310 -42.05 -0.92 9.92
N VAL A 311 -43.12 -0.76 10.69
CA VAL A 311 -44.31 -1.63 10.62
C VAL A 311 -45.56 -0.81 10.39
N VAL A 312 -46.32 -1.18 9.36
CA VAL A 312 -47.60 -0.55 9.02
C VAL A 312 -48.68 -1.63 8.94
N ILE A 313 -49.84 -1.34 9.53
CA ILE A 313 -51.03 -2.21 9.47
C ILE A 313 -51.99 -1.61 8.45
N VAL A 314 -52.45 -2.43 7.50
CA VAL A 314 -53.39 -2.05 6.44
C VAL A 314 -54.65 -2.90 6.56
N GLY A 315 -55.77 -2.27 6.96
CA GLY A 315 -57.05 -2.96 7.18
C GLY A 315 -57.65 -2.68 8.57
N GLY A 316 -58.78 -3.32 8.87
CA GLY A 316 -59.40 -3.31 10.20
C GLY A 316 -58.78 -4.37 11.11
N PRO A 317 -58.83 -4.22 12.45
CA PRO A 317 -58.42 -5.31 13.34
C PRO A 317 -59.34 -6.52 13.16
N CYS A 318 -58.87 -7.69 13.60
CA CYS A 318 -59.71 -8.88 13.78
C CYS A 318 -61.12 -8.54 14.32
N PRO A 319 -62.19 -9.17 13.81
CA PRO A 319 -62.23 -10.39 12.98
C PRO A 319 -62.05 -10.17 11.48
N GLU A 320 -61.84 -8.94 11.02
CA GLU A 320 -61.59 -8.66 9.60
C GLU A 320 -60.18 -9.13 9.20
N ALA A 321 -60.01 -9.54 7.94
CA ALA A 321 -58.68 -9.81 7.38
C ALA A 321 -57.90 -8.50 7.24
N TYR A 322 -56.62 -8.51 7.60
CA TYR A 322 -55.73 -7.36 7.46
C TYR A 322 -54.31 -7.78 7.10
N GLU A 323 -53.50 -6.81 6.67
CA GLU A 323 -52.10 -7.03 6.33
C GLU A 323 -51.19 -6.27 7.28
N ILE A 324 -50.05 -6.87 7.60
CA ILE A 324 -48.94 -6.19 8.28
C ILE A 324 -47.79 -6.07 7.28
N HIS A 325 -47.40 -4.85 6.96
CA HIS A 325 -46.27 -4.55 6.09
C HIS A 325 -45.07 -4.20 6.96
N ARG A 326 -44.03 -5.03 6.93
CA ARG A 326 -42.76 -4.78 7.61
C ARG A 326 -41.73 -4.33 6.59
N THR A 327 -41.35 -3.06 6.64
CA THR A 327 -40.33 -2.49 5.75
C THR A 327 -38.99 -2.43 6.48
N PHE A 328 -38.02 -3.18 5.97
CA PHE A 328 -36.63 -3.12 6.39
C PHE A 328 -35.90 -2.05 5.58
N THR A 329 -35.24 -1.11 6.24
CA THR A 329 -34.43 -0.06 5.59
C THR A 329 -33.00 -0.13 6.09
N ALA A 330 -32.06 -0.33 5.16
CA ALA A 330 -30.63 -0.31 5.39
C ALA A 330 -30.06 1.03 4.90
N LEU A 331 -29.24 1.68 5.74
CA LEU A 331 -28.55 2.93 5.45
C LEU A 331 -27.08 2.74 5.83
N ASP A 332 -26.17 2.96 4.88
CA ASP A 332 -24.73 2.95 5.15
C ASP A 332 -24.24 4.27 5.76
N ASP A 333 -22.96 4.29 6.15
CA ASP A 333 -22.31 5.45 6.76
C ASP A 333 -22.10 6.62 5.78
N CYS A 334 -22.28 6.39 4.48
CA CYS A 334 -22.17 7.38 3.41
C CYS A 334 -23.53 7.95 2.98
N GLY A 335 -24.61 7.41 3.53
CA GLY A 335 -25.98 7.81 3.25
C GLY A 335 -26.63 7.10 2.06
N ASN A 336 -26.02 6.06 1.47
CA ASN A 336 -26.72 5.24 0.49
C ASN A 336 -27.68 4.27 1.20
N SER A 337 -28.84 4.03 0.58
CA SER A 337 -29.93 3.30 1.23
C SER A 337 -30.61 2.29 0.32
N SER A 338 -31.06 1.18 0.91
CA SER A 338 -31.93 0.20 0.26
C SER A 338 -33.06 -0.24 1.19
N SER A 339 -34.15 -0.73 0.62
CA SER A 339 -35.33 -1.16 1.40
C SER A 339 -35.97 -2.43 0.85
N TYR A 340 -36.53 -3.24 1.74
CA TYR A 340 -37.32 -4.43 1.42
C TYR A 340 -38.58 -4.50 2.29
N THR A 341 -39.73 -4.83 1.71
CA THR A 341 -41.00 -4.98 2.44
C THR A 341 -41.45 -6.43 2.44
N GLN A 342 -41.65 -6.98 3.63
CA GLN A 342 -42.35 -8.25 3.87
C GLN A 342 -43.83 -7.96 4.13
N VAL A 343 -44.71 -8.75 3.52
CA VAL A 343 -46.16 -8.71 3.77
C VAL A 343 -46.59 -9.93 4.58
N ILE A 344 -47.28 -9.68 5.67
CA ILE A 344 -47.90 -10.72 6.50
C ILE A 344 -49.41 -10.61 6.30
N PHE A 345 -50.00 -11.65 5.72
CA PHE A 345 -51.45 -11.75 5.52
C PHE A 345 -52.08 -12.33 6.78
N VAL A 346 -52.91 -11.54 7.47
CA VAL A 346 -53.70 -12.01 8.59
C VAL A 346 -55.08 -12.36 8.07
N GLU A 347 -55.35 -13.67 7.98
CA GLU A 347 -56.65 -14.14 7.53
C GLU A 347 -57.70 -13.84 8.60
N ALA A 348 -58.89 -13.42 8.13
CA ALA A 348 -60.06 -13.31 8.99
C ALA A 348 -60.22 -14.64 9.74
N SER A 349 -60.43 -14.55 11.05
CA SER A 349 -61.02 -15.69 11.74
C SER A 349 -62.32 -15.97 10.99
N VAL A 350 -62.47 -17.19 10.46
CA VAL A 350 -63.83 -17.66 10.20
C VAL A 350 -64.48 -17.49 11.55
N ALA A 351 -65.41 -16.54 11.65
CA ALA A 351 -66.38 -16.59 12.71
C ALA A 351 -66.99 -17.98 12.57
N VAL A 352 -66.44 -18.96 13.31
CA VAL A 352 -67.16 -20.17 13.67
C VAL A 352 -68.45 -19.61 14.21
N GLY A 353 -69.55 -20.00 13.55
CA GLY A 353 -70.84 -19.35 13.67
C GLY A 353 -71.11 -19.00 15.13
N CYS A 354 -71.68 -17.82 15.36
CA CYS A 354 -72.58 -17.60 16.49
C CYS A 354 -72.11 -18.32 17.77
N PRO A 355 -71.13 -17.81 18.53
CA PRO A 355 -70.46 -18.57 19.60
C PRO A 355 -71.39 -19.27 20.61
N ALA A 356 -72.63 -18.79 20.72
CA ALA A 356 -73.70 -19.39 21.48
C ALA A 356 -74.40 -20.63 20.85
N ASP A 357 -74.13 -20.97 19.59
CA ASP A 357 -74.52 -22.21 18.89
C ASP A 357 -73.39 -23.23 19.10
N VAL A 358 -73.41 -23.83 20.29
CA VAL A 358 -72.34 -24.70 20.76
C VAL A 358 -72.47 -26.13 20.24
N ASP A 359 -73.66 -26.51 19.76
CA ASP A 359 -73.88 -27.81 19.11
C ASP A 359 -73.73 -27.76 17.58
N ASN A 360 -73.49 -26.56 17.02
CA ASN A 360 -73.26 -26.28 15.61
C ASN A 360 -74.41 -26.74 14.71
N ASP A 361 -75.66 -26.62 15.17
CA ASP A 361 -76.84 -26.97 14.40
C ASP A 361 -77.37 -25.83 13.51
N GLY A 362 -76.76 -24.63 13.60
CA GLY A 362 -77.13 -23.44 12.85
C GLY A 362 -78.18 -22.57 13.56
N ALA A 363 -78.45 -22.79 14.85
CA ALA A 363 -79.32 -21.92 15.62
C ALA A 363 -79.00 -21.96 17.12
N VAL A 364 -79.13 -20.81 17.79
CA VAL A 364 -79.05 -20.79 19.26
C VAL A 364 -80.40 -21.19 19.84
N THR A 365 -80.48 -22.41 20.34
CA THR A 365 -81.69 -23.01 20.86
C THR A 365 -81.55 -23.43 22.33
N VAL A 366 -82.55 -24.16 22.82
CA VAL A 366 -82.50 -24.74 24.16
C VAL A 366 -81.39 -25.80 24.26
N ASN A 367 -81.02 -26.46 23.15
CA ASN A 367 -79.98 -27.48 23.17
C ASN A 367 -78.62 -26.88 23.52
N ASP A 368 -78.31 -25.69 23.01
CA ASP A 368 -77.09 -24.95 23.32
C ASP A 368 -77.01 -24.53 24.79
N LEU A 369 -78.13 -24.01 25.30
CA LEU A 369 -78.22 -23.65 26.72
C LEU A 369 -78.05 -24.88 27.61
N LEU A 370 -78.60 -26.02 27.21
CA LEU A 370 -78.45 -27.27 27.95
C LEU A 370 -77.03 -27.83 27.86
N ALA A 371 -76.33 -27.63 26.75
CA ALA A 371 -74.93 -28.00 26.58
C ALA A 371 -74.03 -27.18 27.54
N VAL A 372 -74.17 -25.86 27.57
CA VAL A 372 -73.44 -25.00 28.54
C VAL A 372 -73.80 -25.37 29.98
N LEU A 373 -75.09 -25.56 30.30
CA LEU A 373 -75.53 -25.94 31.64
C LEU A 373 -75.03 -27.32 32.08
N SER A 374 -74.74 -28.23 31.13
CA SER A 374 -74.24 -29.57 31.45
C SER A 374 -72.85 -29.53 32.11
N GLU A 375 -72.10 -28.44 31.88
CA GLU A 375 -70.76 -28.23 32.43
C GLU A 375 -70.71 -27.09 33.46
N PHE A 376 -71.86 -26.59 33.94
CA PHE A 376 -71.89 -25.46 34.89
C PHE A 376 -71.04 -25.72 36.15
N GLY A 377 -70.11 -24.81 36.42
CA GLY A 377 -69.12 -24.93 37.49
C GLY A 377 -67.85 -25.70 37.12
N CYS A 378 -67.67 -26.07 35.84
CA CYS A 378 -66.40 -26.57 35.32
C CYS A 378 -65.32 -25.49 35.44
N THR A 379 -64.10 -25.88 35.81
CA THR A 379 -62.95 -24.97 35.97
C THR A 379 -61.65 -25.50 35.35
N THR A 380 -61.72 -26.58 34.56
CA THR A 380 -60.56 -27.20 33.87
C THR A 380 -61.03 -27.96 32.64
N PHE A 381 -60.47 -27.63 31.47
CA PHE A 381 -60.81 -28.24 30.17
C PHE A 381 -62.30 -28.19 29.84
N CYS A 382 -62.93 -27.03 30.05
CA CYS A 382 -64.36 -26.83 29.80
C CYS A 382 -64.61 -26.62 28.31
N GLN A 383 -65.53 -27.38 27.74
CA GLN A 383 -65.76 -27.39 26.29
C GLN A 383 -66.60 -26.20 25.83
N TYR A 384 -67.48 -25.70 26.70
CA TYR A 384 -68.50 -24.69 26.35
C TYR A 384 -68.27 -23.33 27.02
N ASP A 385 -67.00 -22.97 27.23
CA ASP A 385 -66.55 -21.69 27.81
C ASP A 385 -66.54 -20.63 26.70
N LEU A 386 -67.52 -19.72 26.75
CA LEU A 386 -67.84 -18.79 25.67
C LEU A 386 -67.07 -17.48 25.76
N ASP A 387 -66.77 -17.04 26.98
CA ASP A 387 -65.99 -15.82 27.23
C ASP A 387 -64.49 -16.10 27.44
N MET A 388 -64.11 -17.37 27.45
CA MET A 388 -62.75 -17.89 27.57
C MET A 388 -62.07 -17.50 28.90
N ASP A 389 -62.84 -17.32 29.97
CA ASP A 389 -62.32 -17.01 31.30
C ASP A 389 -61.78 -18.25 32.06
N GLY A 390 -61.99 -19.45 31.51
CA GLY A 390 -61.56 -20.73 32.04
C GLY A 390 -62.58 -21.41 32.96
N ILE A 391 -63.78 -20.85 33.14
CA ILE A 391 -64.84 -21.34 34.03
C ILE A 391 -66.18 -21.31 33.30
N ILE A 392 -66.99 -22.38 33.41
CA ILE A 392 -68.39 -22.31 32.97
C ILE A 392 -69.23 -21.69 34.08
N GLY A 393 -69.52 -20.41 33.92
CA GLY A 393 -70.18 -19.57 34.89
C GLY A 393 -71.55 -19.05 34.44
N VAL A 394 -72.03 -18.08 35.19
CA VAL A 394 -73.28 -17.37 34.85
C VAL A 394 -73.09 -16.55 33.57
N THR A 395 -71.87 -16.07 33.31
CA THR A 395 -71.54 -15.27 32.13
C THR A 395 -71.79 -16.05 30.85
N ASP A 396 -71.29 -17.28 30.74
CA ASP A 396 -71.52 -18.15 29.57
C ASP A 396 -73.00 -18.45 29.32
N ILE A 397 -73.76 -18.69 30.40
CA ILE A 397 -75.21 -18.88 30.30
C ILE A 397 -75.88 -17.62 29.77
N LEU A 398 -75.45 -16.44 30.25
CA LEU A 398 -75.99 -15.17 29.79
C LEU A 398 -75.62 -14.90 28.33
N ASP A 399 -74.47 -15.36 27.87
CA ASP A 399 -74.05 -15.24 26.48
C ASP A 399 -74.92 -16.10 25.55
N VAL A 400 -75.24 -17.35 25.93
CA VAL A 400 -76.22 -18.16 25.19
C VAL A 400 -77.61 -17.53 25.21
N LEU A 401 -78.06 -17.04 26.36
CA LEU A 401 -79.38 -16.42 26.49
C LEU A 401 -79.50 -15.10 25.73
N ALA A 402 -78.41 -14.32 25.65
CA ALA A 402 -78.36 -13.07 24.90
C ALA A 402 -78.50 -13.31 23.39
N ALA A 403 -78.01 -14.45 22.91
CA ALA A 403 -78.13 -14.88 21.52
C ALA A 403 -79.33 -15.81 21.25
N PHE A 404 -80.18 -16.10 22.25
CA PHE A 404 -81.21 -17.11 22.10
C PHE A 404 -82.19 -16.80 20.95
N GLY A 405 -82.38 -17.78 20.06
CA GLY A 405 -83.23 -17.69 18.88
C GLY A 405 -82.58 -17.05 17.67
N THR A 406 -81.27 -16.73 17.71
CA THR A 406 -80.54 -16.31 16.51
C THR A 406 -80.27 -17.51 15.60
N ILE A 407 -80.37 -17.29 14.29
CA ILE A 407 -79.95 -18.25 13.27
C ILE A 407 -78.48 -17.97 12.98
N CYS A 408 -77.71 -19.06 12.93
CA CYS A 408 -76.29 -19.13 12.75
C CYS A 408 -76.03 -19.94 11.45
#